data_AF-A0A2P6PSE3-F1
#
_entry.id   AF-A0A2P6PSE3-F1
#
_cell.length_a   1.000
_cell.length_b   1.000
_cell.length_c   1.000
_cell.angle_alpha   90.00
_cell.angle_beta   90.00
_cell.angle_gamma   90.00
#
_symmetry.space_group_name_H-M   'P 1'
#
loop_
_entity.id
_entity.type
_entity.pdbx_description
1 polymer ?
#
loop_
_entity_poly.entity_id
_entity_poly.type
_entity_poly.pdbx_seq_one_letter_code
_entity_poly.pdbx_strand_id
1 'polypeptide(L)'
;MVGNGCSIDIWKDKWILNSELGYIRPIMPISPSVPSKVSNLIDWDSYTWNLQPILGLITESDMQEIKMQMFSDTLVEDKLIWPATKHGSYTVKSGYNLFHSLKFKPTGHMSHSSHRVNQVVWTTIWSIQTLPKIKHFLWQAVNNAISTYYNLFKRKIVASPICPKCGLAPETIEHIILLCPIAICTWFACSLNYKINVQEITSVDRWIEQILKLAGPHKELQKSCLTTISFIFWELWKSRCQFIYQATNTHPMMIASRAEKAALEFLKAKKHGHQLEPGMISNCTPSLSVPIPTSPFPIHTPNHTLSSQNPNIANLSHFFSRLMQPISSHSVTNTQNQQAPDHPSAILALSLAQKYTRLPIQIESDCQELVKDINGIDSGRDWRISPVIARIRAAPPPCRLLPWSWISRKANCAAHHIASLSVRKTCPDVWIDRPPSSLVHVLSRDGLPCPPPASMAGLRL
;
A
#
# COMPACT_ATOMS: atom_id res chain seq x y z
N MET A 1 5.81 -0.44 20.76
CA MET A 1 6.94 -1.33 20.43
C MET A 1 7.69 -1.62 21.71
N VAL A 2 7.90 -2.90 21.97
CA VAL A 2 8.68 -3.35 23.14
C VAL A 2 10.16 -3.16 22.82
N GLY A 3 10.83 -2.33 23.59
CA GLY A 3 12.28 -2.16 23.59
C GLY A 3 12.87 -3.08 24.66
N ASN A 4 13.35 -2.48 25.75
CA ASN A 4 13.82 -3.16 26.95
C ASN A 4 12.71 -3.67 27.89
N GLY A 5 11.43 -3.34 27.62
CA GLY A 5 10.27 -3.81 28.37
C GLY A 5 10.18 -3.28 29.81
N CYS A 6 11.03 -2.34 30.21
CA CYS A 6 11.11 -1.86 31.59
C CYS A 6 9.98 -0.87 31.92
N SER A 7 9.51 -0.11 30.93
CA SER A 7 8.45 0.88 31.14
C SER A 7 7.05 0.27 31.02
N ILE A 8 6.90 -0.83 30.27
CA ILE A 8 5.60 -1.43 29.93
C ILE A 8 5.09 -2.33 31.05
N ASP A 9 3.90 -2.03 31.55
CA ASP A 9 3.13 -2.87 32.48
C ASP A 9 2.39 -3.99 31.72
N ILE A 10 2.58 -5.24 32.12
CA ILE A 10 2.01 -6.43 31.48
C ILE A 10 0.48 -6.35 31.40
N TRP A 11 -0.14 -5.84 32.46
CA TRP A 11 -1.58 -5.97 32.72
C TRP A 11 -2.36 -4.71 32.37
N LYS A 12 -1.71 -3.54 32.42
CA LYS A 12 -2.35 -2.23 32.23
C LYS A 12 -2.12 -1.62 30.86
N ASP A 13 -0.95 -1.84 30.27
CA ASP A 13 -0.57 -1.15 29.04
C ASP A 13 -1.04 -1.91 27.79
N LYS A 14 -1.27 -1.15 26.71
CA LYS A 14 -1.66 -1.72 25.41
C LYS A 14 -0.44 -2.08 24.59
N TRP A 15 0.17 -3.22 24.88
CA TRP A 15 1.43 -3.66 24.27
C TRP A 15 1.30 -4.87 23.33
N ILE A 16 0.12 -5.49 23.24
CA ILE A 16 -0.16 -6.61 22.34
C ILE A 16 -0.81 -6.11 21.05
N LEU A 17 -0.11 -6.23 19.93
CA LEU A 17 -0.52 -5.61 18.66
C LEU A 17 -1.68 -6.33 17.96
N ASN A 18 -1.76 -7.65 18.14
CA ASN A 18 -2.72 -8.51 17.45
C ASN A 18 -4.02 -8.74 18.25
N SER A 19 -4.06 -8.24 19.49
CA SER A 19 -5.22 -8.34 20.38
C SER A 19 -6.27 -7.29 20.05
N GLU A 20 -7.56 -7.65 20.11
CA GLU A 20 -8.65 -6.67 19.99
C GLU A 20 -8.63 -5.61 21.10
N LEU A 21 -8.19 -5.99 22.30
CA LEU A 21 -8.13 -5.12 23.46
C LEU A 21 -6.81 -4.34 23.53
N GLY A 22 -5.76 -4.92 22.94
CA GLY A 22 -4.39 -4.40 22.96
C GLY A 22 -3.61 -4.73 24.24
N TYR A 23 -4.26 -5.30 25.27
CA TYR A 23 -3.66 -5.66 26.55
C TYR A 23 -4.21 -7.02 27.01
N ILE A 24 -3.50 -7.66 27.92
CA ILE A 24 -3.85 -8.99 28.43
C ILE A 24 -4.85 -8.84 29.58
N ARG A 25 -5.91 -9.64 29.57
CA ARG A 25 -6.83 -9.75 30.71
C ARG A 25 -6.51 -11.00 31.52
N PRO A 26 -6.16 -10.85 32.81
CA PRO A 26 -5.92 -12.01 33.64
C PRO A 26 -7.24 -12.78 33.86
N ILE A 27 -7.18 -14.10 33.83
CA ILE A 27 -8.33 -15.00 34.03
C ILE A 27 -8.75 -15.01 35.52
N MET A 28 -7.82 -14.66 36.41
CA MET A 28 -8.03 -14.61 37.86
C MET A 28 -7.31 -13.40 38.49
N PRO A 29 -7.63 -13.02 39.73
CA PRO A 29 -6.94 -11.93 40.42
C PRO A 29 -5.42 -12.16 40.49
N ILE A 30 -4.64 -11.13 40.16
CA ILE A 30 -3.18 -11.19 40.14
C ILE A 30 -2.66 -11.02 41.56
N SER A 31 -1.84 -11.96 42.04
CA SER A 31 -1.17 -11.81 43.34
C SER A 31 0.00 -10.82 43.24
N PRO A 32 0.39 -10.15 44.35
CA PRO A 32 1.51 -9.21 44.34
C PRO A 32 2.87 -9.83 43.95
N SER A 33 2.98 -11.16 44.00
CA SER A 33 4.19 -11.93 43.66
C SER A 33 4.37 -12.12 42.15
N VAL A 34 3.34 -11.86 41.34
CA VAL A 34 3.40 -12.01 39.88
C VAL A 34 4.09 -10.78 39.28
N PRO A 35 4.98 -10.96 38.29
CA PRO A 35 5.64 -9.82 37.65
C PRO A 35 4.63 -8.84 37.04
N SER A 36 4.99 -7.56 37.11
CA SER A 36 4.19 -6.47 36.54
C SER A 36 4.79 -5.88 35.27
N LYS A 37 6.08 -6.10 34.99
CA LYS A 37 6.78 -5.50 33.84
C LYS A 37 7.11 -6.50 32.74
N VAL A 38 6.97 -6.07 31.49
CA VAL A 38 7.22 -6.90 30.31
C VAL A 38 8.68 -7.39 30.26
N SER A 39 9.63 -6.60 30.76
CA SER A 39 11.03 -7.01 30.93
C SER A 39 11.21 -8.32 31.71
N ASN A 40 10.31 -8.65 32.64
CA ASN A 40 10.36 -9.91 33.40
C ASN A 40 9.85 -11.12 32.60
N LEU A 41 9.22 -10.91 31.45
CA LEU A 41 8.81 -11.96 30.52
C LEU A 41 9.83 -12.17 29.41
N ILE A 42 10.92 -11.42 29.38
CA ILE A 42 11.95 -11.52 28.34
C ILE A 42 13.14 -12.28 28.92
N ASP A 43 13.51 -13.36 28.24
CA ASP A 43 14.80 -13.99 28.41
C ASP A 43 15.77 -13.37 27.40
N TRP A 44 16.70 -12.56 27.92
CA TRP A 44 17.69 -11.83 27.14
C TRP A 44 18.83 -12.70 26.64
N ASP A 45 19.08 -13.85 27.27
CA ASP A 45 20.12 -14.78 26.83
C ASP A 45 19.66 -15.56 25.60
N SER A 46 18.42 -16.07 25.64
CA SER A 46 17.84 -16.79 24.50
C SER A 46 17.12 -15.88 23.50
N TYR A 47 16.91 -14.61 23.83
CA TYR A 47 16.06 -13.68 23.08
C TYR A 47 14.67 -14.27 22.78
N THR A 48 14.06 -14.87 23.81
CA THR A 48 12.71 -15.44 23.75
C THR A 48 11.81 -14.95 24.88
N TRP A 49 10.52 -15.21 24.75
CA TRP A 49 9.54 -14.92 25.80
C TRP A 49 9.53 -16.04 26.85
N ASN A 50 9.88 -15.72 28.09
CA ASN A 50 9.68 -16.58 29.26
C ASN A 50 8.29 -16.33 29.87
N LEU A 51 7.32 -17.17 29.49
CA LEU A 51 5.94 -17.07 29.96
C LEU A 51 5.64 -17.87 31.24
N GLN A 52 6.62 -18.60 31.79
CA GLN A 52 6.44 -19.38 33.02
C GLN A 52 5.85 -18.56 34.18
N PRO A 53 6.29 -17.29 34.43
CA PRO A 53 5.79 -16.51 35.56
C PRO A 53 4.30 -16.13 35.50
N ILE A 54 3.69 -16.20 34.31
CA ILE A 54 2.28 -15.83 34.08
C ILE A 54 1.44 -17.00 33.56
N LEU A 55 2.02 -18.20 33.56
CA LEU A 55 1.36 -19.42 33.12
C LEU A 55 0.12 -19.69 33.99
N GLY A 56 -1.02 -19.98 33.36
CA GLY A 56 -2.30 -20.18 34.05
C GLY A 56 -3.05 -18.91 34.44
N LEU A 57 -2.44 -17.72 34.31
CA LEU A 57 -3.13 -16.44 34.50
C LEU A 57 -3.72 -15.87 33.20
N ILE A 58 -3.31 -16.39 32.06
CA ILE A 58 -3.63 -15.89 30.72
C ILE A 58 -4.13 -17.02 29.83
N THR A 59 -4.87 -16.71 28.76
CA THR A 59 -5.39 -17.74 27.85
C THR A 59 -4.31 -18.26 26.92
N GLU A 60 -4.50 -19.44 26.33
CA GLU A 60 -3.60 -19.94 25.29
C GLU A 60 -3.54 -18.97 24.10
N SER A 61 -4.64 -18.29 23.77
CA SER A 61 -4.66 -17.26 22.73
C SER A 61 -3.72 -16.09 23.07
N ASP A 62 -3.77 -15.59 24.31
CA ASP A 62 -2.89 -14.52 24.77
C ASP A 62 -1.42 -14.96 24.72
N MET A 63 -1.13 -16.21 25.11
CA MET A 63 0.23 -16.76 25.05
C MET A 63 0.77 -16.76 23.62
N GLN A 64 -0.04 -17.18 22.65
CA GLN A 64 0.34 -17.15 21.24
C GLN A 64 0.55 -15.72 20.75
N GLU A 65 -0.31 -14.78 21.13
CA GLU A 65 -0.16 -13.37 20.77
C GLU A 65 1.09 -12.71 21.35
N ILE A 66 1.46 -13.03 22.59
CA ILE A 66 2.70 -12.55 23.22
C ILE A 66 3.91 -13.11 22.48
N LYS A 67 3.92 -14.42 22.20
CA LYS A 67 5.02 -15.07 21.45
C LYS A 67 5.21 -14.47 20.06
N MET A 68 4.14 -13.99 19.43
CA MET A 68 4.19 -13.29 18.14
C MET A 68 4.77 -11.87 18.23
N GLN A 69 4.86 -11.28 19.43
CA GLN A 69 5.41 -9.93 19.57
C GLN A 69 6.93 -9.91 19.45
N MET A 70 7.40 -9.03 18.58
CA MET A 70 8.82 -8.72 18.49
C MET A 70 9.19 -7.63 19.51
N PHE A 71 10.33 -7.83 20.15
CA PHE A 71 10.96 -6.88 21.05
C PHE A 71 12.40 -6.60 20.60
N SER A 72 12.89 -5.41 20.92
CA SER A 72 14.21 -4.93 20.52
C SER A 72 15.30 -5.45 21.47
N ASP A 73 16.38 -4.68 21.66
CA ASP A 73 17.45 -4.99 22.61
C ASP A 73 17.29 -4.15 23.89
N THR A 74 17.96 -4.56 24.96
CA THR A 74 18.10 -3.88 26.25
C THR A 74 18.49 -2.40 26.15
N LEU A 75 19.26 -2.03 25.12
CA LEU A 75 19.72 -0.66 24.87
C LEU A 75 18.64 0.24 24.23
N VAL A 76 17.54 -0.33 23.74
CA VAL A 76 16.47 0.42 23.08
C VAL A 76 15.32 0.63 24.06
N GLU A 77 14.98 1.89 24.33
CA GLU A 77 13.83 2.21 25.16
C GLU A 77 12.51 1.82 24.48
N ASP A 78 11.52 1.48 25.31
CA ASP A 78 10.14 1.24 24.89
C ASP A 78 9.53 2.49 24.25
N LYS A 79 8.68 2.31 23.22
CA LYS A 79 8.06 3.43 22.50
C LYS A 79 6.59 3.19 22.23
N LEU A 80 5.79 4.25 22.41
CA LEU A 80 4.43 4.30 21.89
C LEU A 80 4.48 4.32 20.36
N ILE A 81 3.72 3.42 19.75
CA ILE A 81 3.67 3.23 18.31
C ILE A 81 2.21 3.16 17.88
N TRP A 82 1.90 3.90 16.83
CA TRP A 82 0.62 3.84 16.15
C TRP A 82 0.66 2.75 15.05
N PRO A 83 0.01 1.59 15.26
CA PRO A 83 0.20 0.40 14.42
C PRO A 83 -0.36 0.57 13.00
N ALA A 84 -1.26 1.52 12.77
CA ALA A 84 -1.86 1.76 11.45
C ALA A 84 -0.94 2.54 10.48
N THR A 85 0.32 2.77 10.85
CA THR A 85 1.31 3.44 9.98
C THR A 85 2.67 2.74 10.05
N LYS A 86 3.43 2.78 8.96
CA LYS A 86 4.79 2.21 8.88
C LYS A 86 5.79 2.90 9.81
N HIS A 87 5.69 4.21 9.98
CA HIS A 87 6.60 4.99 10.83
C HIS A 87 6.12 5.06 12.29
N GLY A 88 5.00 4.41 12.61
CA GLY A 88 4.50 4.33 13.99
C GLY A 88 3.97 5.65 14.55
N SER A 89 3.80 6.66 13.70
CA SER A 89 3.34 7.99 14.11
C SER A 89 1.86 8.17 13.83
N TYR A 90 1.13 8.68 14.81
CA TYR A 90 -0.29 8.99 14.64
C TYR A 90 -0.48 10.18 13.70
N THR A 91 -1.44 10.06 12.78
CA THR A 91 -1.98 11.19 12.02
C THR A 91 -3.50 11.14 12.04
N VAL A 92 -4.17 12.30 11.99
CA VAL A 92 -5.64 12.40 11.93
C VAL A 92 -6.20 11.53 10.79
N LYS A 93 -5.54 11.52 9.63
CA LYS A 93 -5.90 10.66 8.48
C LYS A 93 -5.84 9.17 8.84
N SER A 94 -4.76 8.72 9.48
CA SER A 94 -4.62 7.31 9.87
C SER A 94 -5.63 6.90 10.95
N GLY A 95 -5.94 7.80 11.89
CA GLY A 95 -6.98 7.62 12.90
C GLY A 95 -8.37 7.48 12.27
N TYR A 96 -8.71 8.40 11.36
CA TYR A 96 -9.97 8.36 10.62
C TYR A 96 -10.11 7.07 9.81
N ASN A 97 -9.07 6.66 9.08
CA ASN A 97 -9.07 5.42 8.30
C ASN A 97 -9.28 4.18 9.19
N LEU A 98 -8.58 4.10 10.33
CA LEU A 98 -8.74 3.00 11.27
C LEU A 98 -10.17 2.96 11.83
N PHE A 99 -10.68 4.11 12.30
CA PHE A 99 -12.05 4.23 12.80
C PHE A 99 -13.10 3.78 11.77
N HIS A 100 -12.95 4.20 10.52
CA HIS A 100 -13.82 3.75 9.44
C HIS A 100 -13.68 2.25 9.17
N SER A 101 -12.47 1.70 9.17
CA SER A 101 -12.28 0.25 8.97
C SER A 101 -12.91 -0.60 10.08
N LEU A 102 -12.92 -0.09 11.33
CA LEU A 102 -13.50 -0.78 12.48
C LEU A 102 -15.03 -0.66 12.54
N LYS A 103 -15.59 0.52 12.25
CA LYS A 103 -17.05 0.74 12.24
C LYS A 103 -17.75 0.19 11.00
N PHE A 104 -17.04 0.09 9.88
CA PHE A 104 -17.57 -0.40 8.61
C PHE A 104 -16.86 -1.70 8.19
N LYS A 105 -16.54 -2.59 9.15
CA LYS A 105 -16.28 -4.00 8.82
C LYS A 105 -17.47 -4.47 7.96
N PRO A 106 -17.26 -5.07 6.79
CA PRO A 106 -18.35 -5.62 5.99
C PRO A 106 -18.88 -6.86 6.70
N THR A 107 -19.62 -6.68 7.78
CA THR A 107 -20.61 -7.64 8.21
C THR A 107 -21.57 -7.75 7.05
N GLY A 108 -21.80 -8.97 6.54
CA GLY A 108 -22.65 -9.27 5.37
C GLY A 108 -24.11 -8.82 5.47
N HIS A 109 -24.45 -7.96 6.43
CA HIS A 109 -25.70 -7.27 6.63
C HIS A 109 -25.44 -5.77 6.78
N MET A 110 -25.08 -5.10 5.67
CA MET A 110 -25.26 -3.65 5.58
C MET A 110 -26.48 -3.38 4.69
N SER A 111 -27.34 -2.48 5.15
CA SER A 111 -28.59 -2.07 4.52
C SER A 111 -28.38 -1.85 3.01
N HIS A 112 -29.15 -2.56 2.20
CA HIS A 112 -29.07 -2.62 0.73
C HIS A 112 -29.33 -1.28 -0.01
N SER A 113 -29.28 -0.13 0.67
CA SER A 113 -29.73 1.17 0.12
C SER A 113 -28.64 2.22 -0.07
N SER A 114 -27.39 2.01 0.36
CA SER A 114 -26.32 2.99 0.09
C SER A 114 -25.68 2.73 -1.28
N HIS A 115 -26.11 3.49 -2.30
CA HIS A 115 -25.40 3.59 -3.58
C HIS A 115 -23.90 3.84 -3.33
N ARG A 116 -23.04 2.89 -3.73
CA ARG A 116 -21.58 3.00 -3.57
C ARG A 116 -20.96 3.43 -4.89
N VAL A 117 -20.43 4.63 -4.92
CA VAL A 117 -19.68 5.17 -6.06
C VAL A 117 -18.37 4.42 -6.22
N ASN A 118 -18.07 3.97 -7.43
CA ASN A 118 -16.85 3.23 -7.73
C ASN A 118 -15.60 4.11 -7.56
N GLN A 119 -14.53 3.54 -6.99
CA GLN A 119 -13.25 4.22 -6.80
C GLN A 119 -12.66 4.78 -8.11
N VAL A 120 -12.96 4.17 -9.25
CA VAL A 120 -12.58 4.67 -10.56
C VAL A 120 -13.12 6.08 -10.80
N VAL A 121 -14.39 6.35 -10.44
CA VAL A 121 -15.01 7.67 -10.62
C VAL A 121 -14.26 8.75 -9.83
N TRP A 122 -13.88 8.45 -8.57
CA TRP A 122 -13.10 9.39 -7.76
C TRP A 122 -11.73 9.66 -8.35
N THR A 123 -11.04 8.60 -8.75
CA THR A 123 -9.72 8.69 -9.38
C THR A 123 -9.80 9.54 -10.66
N THR A 124 -10.86 9.33 -11.46
CA THR A 124 -11.15 10.13 -12.64
C THR A 124 -11.36 11.59 -12.28
N ILE A 125 -12.35 11.93 -11.43
CA ILE A 125 -12.69 13.33 -11.08
C ILE A 125 -11.45 14.11 -10.65
N TRP A 126 -10.62 13.53 -9.78
CA TRP A 126 -9.41 14.19 -9.30
C TRP A 126 -8.30 14.29 -10.34
N SER A 127 -8.27 13.39 -11.34
CA SER A 127 -7.30 13.42 -12.46
C SER A 127 -7.69 14.34 -13.63
N ILE A 128 -8.96 14.77 -13.74
CA ILE A 128 -9.42 15.64 -14.83
C ILE A 128 -8.57 16.92 -14.88
N GLN A 129 -8.23 17.36 -16.09
CA GLN A 129 -7.55 18.63 -16.30
C GLN A 129 -8.58 19.76 -16.33
N THR A 130 -8.98 20.25 -15.16
CA THR A 130 -9.96 21.35 -15.04
C THR A 130 -9.65 22.21 -13.82
N LEU A 131 -10.39 23.30 -13.64
CA LEU A 131 -10.24 24.19 -12.49
C LEU A 131 -10.56 23.45 -11.17
N PRO A 132 -9.83 23.70 -10.06
CA PRO A 132 -10.09 23.05 -8.78
C PRO A 132 -11.55 23.17 -8.30
N LYS A 133 -12.18 24.33 -8.54
CA LYS A 133 -13.61 24.55 -8.23
C LYS A 133 -14.56 23.61 -8.99
N ILE A 134 -14.20 23.25 -10.23
CA ILE A 134 -15.00 22.32 -11.05
C ILE A 134 -14.83 20.90 -10.52
N LYS A 135 -13.62 20.50 -10.09
CA LYS A 135 -13.41 19.19 -9.43
C LYS A 135 -14.24 19.07 -8.15
N HIS A 136 -14.23 20.11 -7.33
CA HIS A 136 -15.05 20.16 -6.11
C HIS A 136 -16.54 20.07 -6.45
N PHE A 137 -17.01 20.82 -7.45
CA PHE A 137 -18.39 20.72 -7.94
C PHE A 137 -18.74 19.30 -8.39
N LEU A 138 -17.90 18.62 -9.17
CA LEU A 138 -18.12 17.25 -9.60
C LEU A 138 -18.19 16.28 -8.40
N TRP A 139 -17.34 16.48 -7.40
CA TRP A 139 -17.40 15.72 -6.16
C TRP A 139 -18.72 15.95 -5.41
N GLN A 140 -19.20 17.20 -5.32
CA GLN A 140 -20.50 17.50 -4.71
C GLN A 140 -21.66 16.89 -5.51
N ALA A 141 -21.58 16.93 -6.85
CA ALA A 141 -22.59 16.39 -7.75
C ALA A 141 -22.77 14.88 -7.54
N VAL A 142 -21.66 14.13 -7.53
CA VAL A 142 -21.67 12.68 -7.34
C VAL A 142 -22.10 12.28 -5.91
N ASN A 143 -21.81 13.09 -4.90
CA ASN A 143 -22.28 12.86 -3.54
C ASN A 143 -23.71 13.36 -3.28
N ASN A 144 -24.43 13.82 -4.31
CA ASN A 144 -25.74 14.46 -4.19
C ASN A 144 -25.77 15.57 -3.10
N ALA A 145 -24.67 16.31 -2.96
CA ALA A 145 -24.46 17.34 -1.94
C ALA A 145 -24.77 18.77 -2.45
N ILE A 146 -25.26 18.89 -3.68
CA ILE A 146 -25.61 20.16 -4.32
C ILE A 146 -27.03 20.59 -3.93
N SER A 147 -27.25 21.90 -3.81
CA SER A 147 -28.53 22.53 -3.51
C SER A 147 -29.48 22.55 -4.72
N THR A 148 -29.84 21.36 -5.21
CA THR A 148 -30.91 21.18 -6.20
C THR A 148 -32.28 21.33 -5.53
N TYR A 149 -33.34 21.68 -6.28
CA TYR A 149 -34.68 21.80 -5.70
C TYR A 149 -35.18 20.48 -5.12
N TYR A 150 -34.81 19.34 -5.71
CA TYR A 150 -35.12 18.04 -5.11
C TYR A 150 -34.49 17.86 -3.72
N ASN A 151 -33.22 18.23 -3.55
CA ASN A 151 -32.52 18.13 -2.26
C ASN A 151 -33.04 19.15 -1.24
N LEU A 152 -33.33 20.37 -1.68
CA LEU A 152 -33.92 21.41 -0.84
C LEU A 152 -35.35 21.03 -0.39
N PHE A 153 -36.13 20.41 -1.28
CA PHE A 153 -37.47 19.90 -0.98
C PHE A 153 -37.41 18.78 0.06
N LYS A 154 -36.48 17.82 -0.10
CA LYS A 154 -36.24 16.77 0.92
C LYS A 154 -35.91 17.34 2.29
N ARG A 155 -35.24 18.50 2.33
CA ARG A 155 -34.91 19.23 3.56
C ARG A 155 -36.02 20.19 4.02
N LYS A 156 -37.19 20.18 3.36
CA LYS A 156 -38.34 21.06 3.63
C LYS A 156 -38.04 22.56 3.53
N ILE A 157 -37.07 22.93 2.69
CA ILE A 157 -36.66 24.34 2.47
C ILE A 157 -37.48 24.99 1.35
N VAL A 158 -37.86 24.21 0.33
CA VAL A 158 -38.69 24.68 -0.80
C VAL A 158 -39.97 23.84 -0.89
N ALA A 159 -41.04 24.42 -1.43
CA ALA A 159 -42.36 23.80 -1.49
C ALA A 159 -42.51 22.76 -2.63
N SER A 160 -41.70 22.87 -3.69
CA SER A 160 -41.78 21.99 -4.86
C SER A 160 -40.40 21.52 -5.29
N PRO A 161 -40.22 20.23 -5.65
CA PRO A 161 -38.97 19.72 -6.17
C PRO A 161 -38.79 19.97 -7.67
N ILE A 162 -39.79 20.54 -8.36
CA ILE A 162 -39.81 20.64 -9.84
C ILE A 162 -38.71 21.57 -10.37
N CYS A 163 -38.09 21.16 -11.47
CA CYS A 163 -37.07 21.93 -12.17
C CYS A 163 -37.62 23.29 -12.63
N PRO A 164 -37.05 24.41 -12.18
CA PRO A 164 -37.54 25.74 -12.53
C PRO A 164 -37.29 26.10 -14.00
N LYS A 165 -36.35 25.42 -14.67
CA LYS A 165 -36.03 25.67 -16.08
C LYS A 165 -37.01 25.02 -17.06
N CYS A 166 -37.41 23.78 -16.82
CA CYS A 166 -38.26 23.04 -17.76
C CYS A 166 -39.70 22.84 -17.25
N GLY A 167 -39.92 22.84 -15.93
CA GLY A 167 -41.23 22.57 -15.34
C GLY A 167 -41.72 21.12 -15.45
N LEU A 168 -40.92 20.20 -16.02
CA LEU A 168 -41.40 18.85 -16.40
C LEU A 168 -41.15 17.76 -15.36
N ALA A 169 -40.09 17.87 -14.56
CA ALA A 169 -39.66 16.80 -13.67
C ALA A 169 -38.96 17.36 -12.41
N PRO A 170 -38.82 16.56 -11.33
CA PRO A 170 -38.01 16.94 -10.18
C PRO A 170 -36.56 17.29 -10.55
N GLU A 171 -36.05 18.39 -9.99
CA GLU A 171 -34.69 18.89 -10.21
C GLU A 171 -33.66 18.08 -9.40
N THR A 172 -33.31 16.89 -9.88
CA THR A 172 -32.11 16.19 -9.41
C THR A 172 -30.86 16.72 -10.11
N ILE A 173 -29.67 16.32 -9.64
CA ILE A 173 -28.43 16.69 -10.32
C ILE A 173 -28.40 16.08 -11.73
N GLU A 174 -28.77 14.80 -11.88
CA GLU A 174 -28.91 14.13 -13.17
C GLU A 174 -29.86 14.89 -14.09
N HIS A 175 -30.97 15.40 -13.54
CA HIS A 175 -31.87 16.22 -14.34
C HIS A 175 -31.18 17.49 -14.84
N ILE A 176 -30.51 18.24 -13.97
CA ILE A 176 -29.85 19.50 -14.37
C ILE A 176 -28.79 19.27 -15.46
N ILE A 177 -27.97 18.21 -15.32
CA ILE A 177 -26.80 18.03 -16.18
C ILE A 177 -27.00 17.06 -17.37
N LEU A 178 -28.01 16.18 -17.34
CA LEU A 178 -28.22 15.15 -18.36
C LEU A 178 -29.65 15.08 -18.90
N LEU A 179 -30.68 15.21 -18.05
CA LEU A 179 -32.07 14.87 -18.48
C LEU A 179 -32.94 16.08 -18.81
N CYS A 180 -32.58 17.28 -18.36
CA CYS A 180 -33.31 18.50 -18.67
C CYS A 180 -33.27 18.74 -20.18
N PRO A 181 -34.36 19.16 -20.84
CA PRO A 181 -34.35 19.48 -22.27
C PRO A 181 -33.23 20.46 -22.66
N ILE A 182 -32.96 21.45 -21.80
CA ILE A 182 -31.83 22.38 -21.99
C ILE A 182 -30.48 21.66 -21.97
N ALA A 183 -30.30 20.69 -21.06
CA ALA A 183 -29.07 19.90 -20.99
C ALA A 183 -28.91 19.03 -22.23
N ILE A 184 -29.95 18.29 -22.62
CA ILE A 184 -29.95 17.42 -23.82
C ILE A 184 -29.57 18.22 -25.06
N CYS A 185 -30.20 19.38 -25.28
CA CYS A 185 -29.86 20.26 -26.39
C CYS A 185 -28.43 20.81 -26.30
N THR A 186 -27.91 21.06 -25.09
CA THR A 186 -26.53 21.54 -24.90
C THR A 186 -25.50 20.46 -25.27
N TRP A 187 -25.75 19.20 -24.90
CA TRP A 187 -24.89 18.07 -25.27
C TRP A 187 -24.90 17.81 -26.77
N PHE A 188 -26.05 17.92 -27.41
CA PHE A 188 -26.16 17.80 -28.85
C PHE A 188 -25.46 18.96 -29.58
N ALA A 189 -25.57 20.18 -29.06
CA ALA A 189 -24.97 21.37 -29.66
C ALA A 189 -23.45 21.49 -29.47
N CYS A 190 -22.86 20.75 -28.52
CA CYS A 190 -21.42 20.80 -28.29
C CYS A 190 -20.62 20.01 -29.33
N SER A 191 -19.31 20.24 -29.40
CA SER A 191 -18.37 19.62 -30.33
C SER A 191 -18.29 18.09 -30.20
N LEU A 192 -18.76 17.52 -29.09
CA LEU A 192 -18.88 16.08 -28.90
C LEU A 192 -20.11 15.50 -29.60
N ASN A 193 -21.08 16.33 -30.00
CA ASN A 193 -22.35 15.97 -30.62
C ASN A 193 -23.03 14.79 -29.90
N TYR A 194 -22.98 14.81 -28.57
CA TYR A 194 -23.33 13.65 -27.75
C TYR A 194 -24.86 13.56 -27.62
N LYS A 195 -25.42 12.46 -28.11
CA LYS A 195 -26.84 12.14 -27.96
C LYS A 195 -27.05 11.37 -26.67
N ILE A 196 -27.73 11.99 -25.71
CA ILE A 196 -28.05 11.35 -24.43
C ILE A 196 -29.12 10.28 -24.65
N ASN A 197 -28.81 9.04 -24.30
CA ASN A 197 -29.82 8.01 -24.13
C ASN A 197 -30.45 8.15 -22.73
N VAL A 198 -31.58 8.87 -22.66
CA VAL A 198 -32.28 9.20 -21.41
C VAL A 198 -32.63 7.93 -20.60
N GLN A 199 -32.91 6.81 -21.27
CA GLN A 199 -33.30 5.55 -20.62
C GLN A 199 -32.14 4.86 -19.89
N GLU A 200 -30.89 5.15 -20.27
CA GLU A 200 -29.70 4.56 -19.65
C GLU A 200 -29.17 5.36 -18.45
N ILE A 201 -29.67 6.58 -18.25
CA ILE A 201 -29.19 7.45 -17.19
C ILE A 201 -29.83 7.06 -15.86
N THR A 202 -29.01 6.49 -14.98
CA THR A 202 -29.42 6.15 -13.61
C THR A 202 -28.88 7.15 -12.59
N SER A 203 -27.60 7.51 -12.71
CA SER A 203 -26.88 8.41 -11.81
C SER A 203 -25.67 9.00 -12.53
N VAL A 204 -25.19 10.14 -12.04
CA VAL A 204 -24.05 10.85 -12.64
C VAL A 204 -22.78 10.00 -12.64
N ASP A 205 -22.51 9.25 -11.57
CA ASP A 205 -21.32 8.39 -11.48
C ASP A 205 -21.37 7.23 -12.45
N ARG A 206 -22.53 6.57 -12.62
CA ARG A 206 -22.70 5.51 -13.62
C ARG A 206 -22.54 6.03 -15.04
N TRP A 207 -23.04 7.22 -15.31
CA TRP A 207 -22.81 7.88 -16.61
C TRP A 207 -21.33 8.16 -16.84
N ILE A 208 -20.59 8.66 -15.82
CA ILE A 208 -19.14 8.85 -15.92
C ILE A 208 -18.43 7.51 -16.21
N GLU A 209 -18.80 6.42 -15.54
CA GLU A 209 -18.25 5.08 -15.81
C GLU A 209 -18.48 4.63 -17.26
N GLN A 210 -19.67 4.88 -17.82
CA GLN A 210 -19.99 4.56 -19.21
C GLN A 210 -19.14 5.37 -20.19
N ILE A 211 -19.03 6.68 -19.97
CA ILE A 211 -18.19 7.55 -20.81
C ILE A 211 -16.72 7.11 -20.77
N LEU A 212 -16.22 6.69 -19.62
CA LEU A 212 -14.84 6.19 -19.49
C LEU A 212 -14.62 4.90 -20.29
N LYS A 213 -15.62 4.02 -20.38
CA LYS A 213 -15.56 2.80 -21.19
C LYS A 213 -15.59 3.11 -22.69
N LEU A 214 -16.35 4.13 -23.10
CA LEU A 214 -16.47 4.55 -24.50
C LEU A 214 -15.22 5.26 -25.02
N ALA A 215 -14.41 5.87 -24.16
CA ALA A 215 -13.30 6.73 -24.55
C ALA A 215 -12.08 6.03 -25.23
N GLY A 216 -12.12 4.71 -25.42
CA GLY A 216 -11.09 3.96 -26.15
C GLY A 216 -9.68 4.00 -25.51
N PRO A 217 -8.65 3.45 -26.18
CA PRO A 217 -7.29 3.37 -25.63
C PRO A 217 -6.50 4.69 -25.70
N HIS A 218 -6.98 5.70 -26.42
CA HIS A 218 -6.28 6.97 -26.62
C HIS A 218 -6.40 7.90 -25.41
N LYS A 219 -5.49 7.73 -24.44
CA LYS A 219 -5.46 8.47 -23.17
C LYS A 219 -5.51 10.00 -23.31
N GLU A 220 -4.90 10.57 -24.35
CA GLU A 220 -4.84 12.03 -24.49
C GLU A 220 -6.16 12.62 -25.01
N LEU A 221 -6.81 11.93 -25.95
CA LEU A 221 -8.15 12.29 -26.40
C LEU A 221 -9.15 12.15 -25.24
N GLN A 222 -9.05 11.07 -24.46
CA GLN A 222 -9.87 10.86 -23.26
C GLN A 222 -9.75 12.02 -22.27
N LYS A 223 -8.53 12.49 -21.97
CA LYS A 223 -8.32 13.65 -21.08
C LYS A 223 -8.96 14.93 -21.62
N SER A 224 -8.80 15.18 -22.92
CA SER A 224 -9.40 16.36 -23.57
C SER A 224 -10.93 16.31 -23.50
N CYS A 225 -11.54 15.18 -23.85
CA CYS A 225 -12.98 14.97 -23.74
C CYS A 225 -13.49 15.15 -22.31
N LEU A 226 -12.85 14.54 -21.31
CA LEU A 226 -13.22 14.70 -19.91
C LEU A 226 -13.10 16.15 -19.42
N THR A 227 -12.13 16.90 -19.95
CA THR A 227 -11.99 18.34 -19.67
C THR A 227 -13.21 19.08 -20.20
N THR A 228 -13.56 18.92 -21.47
CA THR A 228 -14.75 19.55 -22.08
C THR A 228 -16.03 19.17 -21.34
N ILE A 229 -16.22 17.87 -21.04
CA ILE A 229 -17.36 17.37 -20.25
C ILE A 229 -17.47 18.09 -18.90
N SER A 230 -16.35 18.26 -18.19
CA SER A 230 -16.35 18.95 -16.89
C SER A 230 -16.79 20.40 -16.99
N PHE A 231 -16.43 21.10 -18.08
CA PHE A 231 -16.86 22.47 -18.31
C PHE A 231 -18.33 22.54 -18.73
N ILE A 232 -18.85 21.59 -19.52
CA ILE A 232 -20.27 21.53 -19.86
C ILE A 232 -21.12 21.34 -18.61
N PHE A 233 -20.73 20.39 -17.74
CA PHE A 233 -21.38 20.17 -16.44
C PHE A 233 -21.45 21.48 -15.62
N TRP A 234 -20.32 22.20 -15.57
CA TRP A 234 -20.23 23.46 -14.85
C TRP A 234 -21.07 24.58 -15.47
N GLU A 235 -21.07 24.74 -16.79
CA GLU A 235 -21.89 25.75 -17.47
C GLU A 235 -23.38 25.47 -17.36
N LEU A 236 -23.81 24.21 -17.37
CA LEU A 236 -25.21 23.83 -17.12
C LEU A 236 -25.65 24.23 -15.71
N TRP A 237 -24.82 23.92 -14.70
CA TRP A 237 -25.07 24.33 -13.33
C TRP A 237 -25.10 25.86 -13.16
N LYS A 238 -24.13 26.57 -13.75
CA LYS A 238 -24.11 28.04 -13.72
C LYS A 238 -25.33 28.64 -14.40
N SER A 239 -25.70 28.13 -15.57
CA SER A 239 -26.87 28.61 -16.30
C SER A 239 -28.16 28.37 -15.51
N ARG A 240 -28.25 27.26 -14.76
CA ARG A 240 -29.34 27.03 -13.80
C ARG A 240 -29.33 28.07 -12.68
N CYS A 241 -28.17 28.35 -12.08
CA CYS A 241 -28.07 29.36 -11.02
C CYS A 241 -28.43 30.77 -11.52
N GLN A 242 -27.96 31.15 -12.70
CA GLN A 242 -28.31 32.43 -13.33
C GLN A 242 -29.81 32.54 -13.59
N PHE A 243 -30.47 31.48 -14.05
CA PHE A 243 -31.92 31.46 -14.19
C PHE A 243 -32.64 31.72 -12.86
N ILE A 244 -32.20 31.09 -11.76
CA ILE A 244 -32.83 31.26 -10.45
C ILE A 244 -32.63 32.67 -9.88
N TYR A 245 -31.40 33.21 -9.94
CA TYR A 245 -31.07 34.46 -9.27
C TYR A 245 -31.28 35.71 -10.14
N GLN A 246 -31.32 35.55 -11.47
CA GLN A 246 -31.36 36.67 -12.42
C GLN A 246 -32.47 36.52 -13.47
N ALA A 247 -33.28 35.46 -13.42
CA ALA A 247 -34.34 35.15 -14.39
C ALA A 247 -33.86 35.08 -15.85
N THR A 248 -32.56 34.84 -16.07
CA THR A 248 -31.99 34.80 -17.43
C THR A 248 -32.13 33.41 -18.04
N ASN A 249 -32.73 33.31 -19.21
CA ASN A 249 -32.78 32.07 -19.98
C ASN A 249 -31.65 32.04 -21.02
N THR A 250 -30.70 31.11 -20.87
CA THR A 250 -29.56 30.99 -21.80
C THR A 250 -29.84 29.89 -22.81
N HIS A 251 -29.72 30.21 -24.09
CA HIS A 251 -29.89 29.25 -25.17
C HIS A 251 -28.86 28.10 -25.07
N PRO A 252 -29.23 26.83 -25.30
CA PRO A 252 -28.33 25.67 -25.17
C PRO A 252 -27.02 25.79 -25.95
N MET A 253 -27.06 26.32 -27.18
CA MET A 253 -25.85 26.54 -28.00
C MET A 253 -24.87 27.52 -27.34
N MET A 254 -25.38 28.54 -26.63
CA MET A 254 -24.54 29.49 -25.90
C MET A 254 -23.91 28.85 -24.68
N ILE A 255 -24.62 27.92 -24.01
CA ILE A 255 -24.06 27.14 -22.89
C ILE A 255 -22.91 26.27 -23.41
N ALA A 256 -23.12 25.54 -24.51
CA ALA A 256 -22.10 24.70 -25.14
C ALA A 256 -20.87 25.52 -25.59
N SER A 257 -21.09 26.62 -26.31
CA SER A 257 -20.02 27.51 -26.78
C SER A 257 -19.21 28.10 -25.62
N ARG A 258 -19.85 28.53 -24.53
CA ARG A 258 -19.17 29.03 -23.33
C ARG A 258 -18.31 27.93 -22.69
N ALA A 259 -18.84 26.70 -22.59
CA ALA A 259 -18.12 25.57 -22.00
C ALA A 259 -16.87 25.23 -22.81
N GLU A 260 -17.00 25.14 -24.13
CA GLU A 260 -15.89 24.84 -25.05
C GLU A 260 -14.84 25.92 -25.06
N LYS A 261 -15.26 27.20 -25.11
CA LYS A 261 -14.34 28.33 -25.03
C LYS A 261 -13.55 28.29 -23.71
N ALA A 262 -14.23 28.08 -22.58
CA ALA A 262 -13.58 27.99 -21.27
C ALA A 262 -12.63 26.79 -21.17
N ALA A 263 -13.00 25.63 -21.72
CA ALA A 263 -12.14 24.45 -21.78
C ALA A 263 -10.88 24.71 -22.63
N LEU A 264 -11.05 25.35 -23.79
CA LEU A 264 -9.96 25.71 -24.69
C LEU A 264 -9.00 26.72 -24.04
N GLU A 265 -9.53 27.76 -23.41
CA GLU A 265 -8.75 28.76 -22.67
C GLU A 265 -7.95 28.11 -21.54
N PHE A 266 -8.57 27.21 -20.77
CA PHE A 266 -7.88 26.46 -19.71
C PHE A 266 -6.73 25.60 -20.26
N LEU A 267 -6.97 24.85 -21.34
CA LEU A 267 -5.95 24.01 -21.96
C LEU A 267 -4.80 24.83 -22.55
N LYS A 268 -5.10 26.00 -23.15
CA LYS A 268 -4.09 26.95 -23.65
C LYS A 268 -3.24 27.52 -22.51
N ALA A 269 -3.86 28.00 -21.43
CA ALA A 269 -3.14 28.56 -20.29
C ALA A 269 -2.20 27.53 -19.64
N LYS A 270 -2.65 26.28 -19.53
CA LYS A 270 -1.84 25.19 -18.98
C LYS A 270 -0.60 24.86 -19.83
N LYS A 271 -0.71 24.96 -21.17
CA LYS A 271 0.45 24.77 -22.07
C LYS A 271 1.50 25.87 -21.88
N HIS A 272 1.08 27.12 -21.70
CA HIS A 272 1.99 28.26 -21.52
C HIS A 272 2.62 28.31 -20.11
N GLY A 273 1.92 27.82 -19.08
CA GLY A 273 2.47 27.74 -17.71
C GLY A 273 3.66 26.79 -17.55
N HIS A 274 3.91 25.91 -18.53
CA HIS A 274 5.10 25.05 -18.58
C HIS A 274 6.30 25.70 -19.31
N GLN A 275 6.16 26.88 -19.93
CA GLN A 275 7.21 27.57 -20.67
C GLN A 275 7.91 28.70 -19.90
N LEU A 276 7.57 28.92 -18.63
CA LEU A 276 8.38 29.78 -17.76
C LEU A 276 9.63 28.98 -17.33
N GLU A 277 10.69 29.12 -18.13
CA GLU A 277 12.06 28.71 -17.82
C GLU A 277 12.46 29.11 -16.39
N PRO A 278 12.98 28.19 -15.56
CA PRO A 278 13.68 28.57 -14.34
C PRO A 278 14.89 29.43 -14.71
N GLY A 279 14.89 30.68 -14.25
CA GLY A 279 15.99 31.61 -14.41
C GLY A 279 17.33 30.98 -14.02
N MET A 280 18.32 31.25 -14.86
CA MET A 280 19.71 30.87 -14.76
C MET A 280 20.26 31.18 -13.36
N ILE A 281 20.61 30.16 -12.59
CA ILE A 281 21.62 30.28 -11.53
C ILE A 281 22.81 29.46 -12.01
N SER A 282 23.79 30.17 -12.55
CA SER A 282 25.13 29.66 -12.80
C SER A 282 25.76 29.20 -11.50
N ASN A 283 26.31 27.99 -11.46
CA ASN A 283 27.50 27.73 -10.66
C ASN A 283 28.34 26.65 -11.37
N CYS A 284 29.59 27.03 -11.60
CA CYS A 284 30.61 26.27 -12.32
C CYS A 284 31.13 25.08 -11.48
N THR A 285 31.26 23.95 -12.20
CA THR A 285 32.26 22.85 -12.17
C THR A 285 33.45 22.90 -11.19
N PRO A 286 34.00 21.74 -10.73
CA PRO A 286 34.74 20.86 -11.65
C PRO A 286 34.54 19.33 -11.55
N SER A 287 34.75 18.77 -12.73
CA SER A 287 34.91 17.39 -13.16
C SER A 287 35.88 16.53 -12.36
N LEU A 288 35.47 15.28 -12.10
CA LEU A 288 36.36 14.12 -12.05
C LEU A 288 35.65 12.95 -12.74
N SER A 289 36.27 12.53 -13.83
CA SER A 289 35.86 11.46 -14.74
C SER A 289 36.47 10.11 -14.30
N VAL A 290 36.04 9.05 -15.00
CA VAL A 290 36.67 7.71 -15.21
C VAL A 290 35.85 6.56 -14.54
N PRO A 291 35.65 5.39 -15.18
CA PRO A 291 34.81 5.11 -16.35
C PRO A 291 33.84 3.91 -16.12
N ILE A 292 32.91 3.70 -17.05
CA ILE A 292 32.02 2.51 -17.12
C ILE A 292 32.77 1.32 -17.75
N PRO A 293 32.44 0.07 -17.40
CA PRO A 293 32.22 -0.92 -18.47
C PRO A 293 30.86 -1.63 -18.39
N THR A 294 30.06 -1.33 -19.41
CA THR A 294 29.28 -2.23 -20.27
C THR A 294 28.40 -3.31 -19.63
N SER A 295 27.09 -3.04 -19.62
CA SER A 295 26.07 -4.08 -19.76
C SER A 295 26.06 -4.64 -21.20
N PRO A 296 25.51 -5.85 -21.39
CA PRO A 296 24.61 -6.07 -22.53
C PRO A 296 23.14 -6.22 -22.09
N PHE A 297 22.28 -5.65 -22.93
CA PHE A 297 20.85 -5.33 -22.82
C PHE A 297 19.87 -6.55 -22.90
N PRO A 298 18.52 -6.35 -22.83
CA PRO A 298 17.55 -7.22 -22.17
C PRO A 298 16.57 -7.90 -23.15
N ILE A 299 15.74 -8.82 -22.64
CA ILE A 299 14.56 -9.34 -23.34
C ILE A 299 13.35 -9.39 -22.38
N HIS A 300 12.17 -9.02 -22.90
CA HIS A 300 10.94 -8.67 -22.18
C HIS A 300 9.89 -9.81 -22.06
N THR A 301 9.11 -9.76 -20.95
CA THR A 301 7.66 -10.08 -20.73
C THR A 301 7.14 -11.55 -20.71
N PRO A 302 5.94 -11.88 -20.12
CA PRO A 302 4.94 -11.08 -19.40
C PRO A 302 4.53 -11.57 -17.99
N ASN A 303 3.61 -10.81 -17.38
CA ASN A 303 2.96 -10.92 -16.08
C ASN A 303 2.27 -12.25 -15.77
N HIS A 304 2.28 -12.66 -14.49
CA HIS A 304 1.14 -13.29 -13.82
C HIS A 304 1.15 -12.95 -12.33
N THR A 305 0.20 -12.12 -11.91
CA THR A 305 -0.13 -11.83 -10.51
C THR A 305 -1.15 -12.86 -10.04
N LEU A 306 -0.76 -13.78 -9.15
CA LEU A 306 -1.72 -14.52 -8.34
C LEU A 306 -2.10 -13.68 -7.13
N SER A 307 -3.34 -13.19 -7.15
CA SER A 307 -4.01 -12.61 -5.99
C SER A 307 -4.28 -13.70 -4.96
N SER A 308 -3.77 -13.56 -3.74
CA SER A 308 -4.37 -14.23 -2.58
C SER A 308 -5.23 -13.23 -1.80
N GLN A 309 -6.48 -13.62 -1.57
CA GLN A 309 -7.47 -12.89 -0.81
C GLN A 309 -7.16 -13.02 0.68
N ASN A 310 -6.30 -12.15 1.22
CA ASN A 310 -6.34 -11.75 2.63
C ASN A 310 -5.39 -10.56 2.89
N PRO A 311 -5.90 -9.33 3.06
CA PRO A 311 -5.06 -8.12 3.08
C PRO A 311 -4.22 -7.93 4.35
N ASN A 312 -4.36 -8.79 5.38
CA ASN A 312 -3.72 -8.59 6.68
C ASN A 312 -2.57 -9.57 7.00
N ILE A 313 -2.26 -10.55 6.14
CA ILE A 313 -1.21 -11.56 6.39
C ILE A 313 -0.11 -11.55 5.30
N ALA A 314 -0.25 -10.75 4.25
CA ALA A 314 0.53 -10.89 3.01
C ALA A 314 1.82 -10.05 2.90
N ASN A 315 2.41 -9.53 3.99
CA ASN A 315 3.50 -8.53 3.86
C ASN A 315 4.78 -8.76 4.68
N LEU A 316 5.00 -9.94 5.26
CA LEU A 316 6.22 -10.24 6.00
C LEU A 316 6.64 -11.68 5.71
N SER A 317 7.11 -12.00 4.50
CA SER A 317 7.57 -13.37 4.22
C SER A 317 8.76 -13.48 3.27
N HIS A 318 9.84 -12.72 3.45
CA HIS A 318 10.97 -12.76 2.51
C HIS A 318 12.32 -12.50 3.20
N PHE A 319 12.97 -13.57 3.70
CA PHE A 319 14.40 -13.51 4.01
C PHE A 319 15.12 -14.86 3.93
N PHE A 320 16.12 -14.97 3.04
CA PHE A 320 17.30 -15.83 3.19
C PHE A 320 18.53 -15.13 2.61
N SER A 321 19.69 -15.35 3.23
CA SER A 321 20.99 -14.79 2.86
C SER A 321 21.72 -15.66 1.85
N ARG A 322 22.25 -15.06 0.78
CA ARG A 322 23.31 -15.66 -0.06
C ARG A 322 24.66 -15.52 0.66
N LEU A 323 25.53 -16.53 0.56
CA LEU A 323 26.95 -16.47 0.96
C LEU A 323 27.79 -16.74 -0.31
N MET A 324 28.59 -15.76 -0.75
CA MET A 324 29.48 -15.91 -1.92
C MET A 324 30.93 -16.04 -1.48
N GLN A 325 31.55 -17.20 -1.74
CA GLN A 325 33.01 -17.40 -1.88
C GLN A 325 33.26 -18.53 -2.90
N PRO A 326 34.43 -18.56 -3.58
CA PRO A 326 34.69 -19.51 -4.65
C PRO A 326 34.82 -20.91 -4.04
N ILE A 327 34.02 -21.84 -4.57
CA ILE A 327 33.93 -23.25 -4.16
C ILE A 327 33.23 -23.42 -2.80
N SER A 328 31.99 -23.93 -2.85
CA SER A 328 31.05 -24.27 -1.77
C SER A 328 30.19 -23.12 -1.20
N SER A 329 29.11 -22.79 -1.92
CA SER A 329 27.98 -22.03 -1.36
C SER A 329 27.23 -22.91 -0.34
N HIS A 330 27.40 -22.62 0.94
CA HIS A 330 26.67 -23.32 1.98
C HIS A 330 25.31 -22.65 2.20
N SER A 331 24.22 -23.35 1.87
CA SER A 331 22.86 -22.99 2.28
C SER A 331 22.62 -23.55 3.67
N VAL A 332 21.95 -22.80 4.55
CA VAL A 332 21.59 -23.33 5.86
C VAL A 332 20.18 -22.94 6.25
N THR A 333 19.50 -23.90 6.83
CA THR A 333 18.06 -23.89 7.10
C THR A 333 17.80 -24.34 8.53
N ASN A 334 17.04 -23.56 9.29
CA ASN A 334 16.42 -24.03 10.53
C ASN A 334 14.91 -23.81 10.39
N THR A 335 14.11 -24.85 10.63
CA THR A 335 12.66 -24.69 10.81
C THR A 335 12.38 -24.71 12.31
N GLN A 336 12.39 -23.53 12.91
CA GLN A 336 11.69 -23.34 14.17
C GLN A 336 10.76 -22.14 14.05
N ASN A 337 9.51 -22.42 14.41
CA ASN A 337 8.37 -21.53 14.66
C ASN A 337 7.83 -20.72 13.47
N GLN A 338 6.52 -20.86 13.29
CA GLN A 338 5.67 -20.16 12.31
C GLN A 338 5.54 -18.63 12.58
N GLN A 339 6.59 -17.96 13.04
CA GLN A 339 6.50 -16.59 13.56
C GLN A 339 7.52 -15.69 12.86
N ALA A 340 7.04 -14.74 12.06
CA ALA A 340 7.81 -13.73 11.31
C ALA A 340 8.97 -14.29 10.45
N PRO A 341 8.73 -14.61 9.16
CA PRO A 341 9.68 -15.23 8.24
C PRO A 341 11.03 -14.51 8.00
N ASP A 342 11.20 -13.28 8.47
CA ASP A 342 12.41 -12.50 8.24
C ASP A 342 13.41 -12.56 9.42
N HIS A 343 12.99 -13.13 10.56
CA HIS A 343 13.68 -13.02 11.84
C HIS A 343 14.72 -14.13 12.11
N PRO A 344 14.41 -15.43 11.98
CA PRO A 344 15.36 -16.49 12.29
C PRO A 344 16.48 -16.61 11.25
N SER A 345 16.19 -16.33 9.98
CA SER A 345 17.06 -16.66 8.85
C SER A 345 18.30 -15.75 8.74
N ALA A 346 18.20 -14.45 9.03
CA ALA A 346 19.34 -13.52 9.02
C ALA A 346 20.35 -13.81 10.15
N ILE A 347 19.84 -14.01 11.37
CA ILE A 347 20.66 -14.29 12.56
C ILE A 347 21.31 -15.68 12.43
N LEU A 348 20.54 -16.66 11.95
CA LEU A 348 21.07 -17.98 11.61
C LEU A 348 22.20 -17.84 10.60
N ALA A 349 21.99 -17.15 9.48
CA ALA A 349 23.02 -16.95 8.45
C ALA A 349 24.32 -16.36 9.02
N LEU A 350 24.24 -15.37 9.92
CA LEU A 350 25.41 -14.80 10.62
C LEU A 350 26.12 -15.82 11.51
N SER A 351 25.37 -16.61 12.31
CA SER A 351 25.95 -17.64 13.19
C SER A 351 26.69 -18.75 12.42
N LEU A 352 26.21 -19.07 11.22
CA LEU A 352 26.80 -20.11 10.39
C LEU A 352 27.97 -19.60 9.58
N ALA A 353 27.87 -18.37 9.09
CA ALA A 353 28.98 -17.64 8.51
C ALA A 353 30.19 -17.66 9.45
N GLN A 354 29.97 -17.42 10.75
CA GLN A 354 31.01 -17.53 11.78
C GLN A 354 31.54 -18.96 11.95
N LYS A 355 30.65 -19.96 11.95
CA LYS A 355 31.03 -21.35 12.21
C LYS A 355 31.76 -22.02 11.05
N TYR A 356 31.39 -21.71 9.81
CA TYR A 356 31.79 -22.47 8.63
C TYR A 356 32.71 -21.72 7.67
N THR A 357 32.98 -20.43 7.88
CA THR A 357 33.78 -19.64 6.91
C THR A 357 34.77 -18.71 7.60
N ARG A 358 35.99 -18.61 7.04
CA ARG A 358 37.03 -17.63 7.44
C ARG A 358 37.24 -16.53 6.39
N LEU A 359 36.38 -16.49 5.39
CA LEU A 359 36.50 -15.69 4.18
C LEU A 359 35.54 -14.48 4.22
N PRO A 360 35.73 -13.44 3.38
CA PRO A 360 34.80 -12.32 3.33
C PRO A 360 33.41 -12.73 2.85
N ILE A 361 32.38 -12.24 3.54
CA ILE A 361 30.98 -12.66 3.38
C ILE A 361 30.14 -11.46 3.00
N GLN A 362 29.35 -11.58 1.93
CA GLN A 362 28.32 -10.61 1.59
C GLN A 362 26.94 -11.25 1.76
N ILE A 363 26.06 -10.57 2.50
CA ILE A 363 24.66 -10.97 2.68
C ILE A 363 23.80 -10.24 1.64
N GLU A 364 22.97 -10.97 0.92
CA GLU A 364 22.04 -10.43 -0.07
C GLU A 364 20.58 -10.51 0.42
N SER A 365 19.77 -9.49 0.12
CA SER A 365 18.33 -9.47 0.45
C SER A 365 17.52 -8.74 -0.63
N ASP A 366 16.28 -9.17 -0.84
CA ASP A 366 15.32 -8.47 -1.70
C ASP A 366 14.53 -7.36 -0.98
N CYS A 367 14.72 -7.20 0.33
CA CYS A 367 14.14 -6.13 1.13
C CYS A 367 15.01 -4.87 1.10
N GLN A 368 14.67 -3.92 0.23
CA GLN A 368 15.44 -2.68 0.07
C GLN A 368 15.46 -1.82 1.35
N GLU A 369 14.33 -1.77 2.09
CA GLU A 369 14.22 -1.02 3.36
C GLU A 369 15.21 -1.58 4.41
N LEU A 370 15.28 -2.91 4.54
CA LEU A 370 16.20 -3.59 5.45
C LEU A 370 17.68 -3.39 5.09
N VAL A 371 18.04 -3.52 3.81
CA VAL A 371 19.43 -3.31 3.35
C VAL A 371 19.90 -1.88 3.60
N LYS A 372 19.04 -0.89 3.34
CA LYS A 372 19.35 0.52 3.62
C LYS A 372 19.56 0.76 5.11
N ASP A 373 18.64 0.27 5.94
CA ASP A 373 18.71 0.47 7.39
C ASP A 373 19.91 -0.24 8.02
N ILE A 374 20.26 -1.45 7.59
CA ILE A 374 21.46 -2.17 8.09
C ILE A 374 22.74 -1.45 7.68
N ASN A 375 22.84 -0.99 6.43
CA ASN A 375 24.01 -0.27 5.93
C ASN A 375 24.12 1.18 6.46
N GLY A 376 23.19 1.62 7.33
CA GLY A 376 23.21 2.96 7.93
C GLY A 376 22.78 4.08 6.97
N ILE A 377 22.18 3.74 5.83
CA ILE A 377 21.62 4.70 4.88
C ILE A 377 20.19 5.01 5.34
N ASP A 378 20.04 6.16 5.99
CA ASP A 378 18.81 6.62 6.64
C ASP A 378 17.59 6.55 5.70
N SER A 379 16.58 5.74 6.07
CA SER A 379 15.35 5.59 5.29
C SER A 379 14.04 5.75 6.08
N GLY A 380 14.09 6.20 7.34
CA GLY A 380 12.88 6.45 8.12
C GLY A 380 12.23 5.16 8.62
N ARG A 381 12.95 4.53 9.56
CA ARG A 381 12.71 3.25 10.26
C ARG A 381 11.25 2.85 10.34
N ASP A 382 10.88 1.88 9.52
CA ASP A 382 9.67 1.11 9.70
C ASP A 382 9.76 0.39 11.05
N TRP A 383 8.89 0.77 12.00
CA TRP A 383 8.97 0.25 13.37
C TRP A 383 8.79 -1.27 13.42
N ARG A 384 8.17 -1.86 12.38
CA ARG A 384 7.92 -3.30 12.28
C ARG A 384 9.20 -4.09 12.10
N ILE A 385 10.22 -3.54 11.42
CA ILE A 385 11.51 -4.20 11.19
C ILE A 385 12.59 -3.76 12.18
N SER A 386 12.33 -2.69 12.96
CA SER A 386 13.30 -2.15 13.93
C SER A 386 13.81 -3.18 14.96
N PRO A 387 12.96 -4.03 15.57
CA PRO A 387 13.43 -5.11 16.45
C PRO A 387 14.39 -6.09 15.76
N VAL A 388 14.11 -6.44 14.50
CA VAL A 388 14.94 -7.36 13.70
C VAL A 388 16.32 -6.74 13.43
N ILE A 389 16.35 -5.45 13.04
CA ILE A 389 17.61 -4.73 12.79
C ILE A 389 18.44 -4.65 14.07
N ALA A 390 17.81 -4.38 15.22
CA ALA A 390 18.51 -4.33 16.50
C ALA A 390 19.16 -5.69 16.83
N ARG A 391 18.44 -6.80 16.63
CA ARG A 391 18.99 -8.15 16.83
C ARG A 391 20.12 -8.49 15.87
N ILE A 392 20.01 -8.11 14.59
CA ILE A 392 21.09 -8.30 13.61
C ILE A 392 22.36 -7.54 14.03
N ARG A 393 22.21 -6.34 14.57
CA ARG A 393 23.33 -5.52 15.05
C ARG A 393 23.93 -6.02 16.37
N ALA A 394 23.10 -6.62 17.24
CA ALA A 394 23.55 -7.22 18.49
C ALA A 394 24.26 -8.57 18.27
N ALA A 395 23.94 -9.28 17.18
CA ALA A 395 24.63 -10.50 16.81
C ALA A 395 26.10 -10.19 16.48
N PRO A 396 27.07 -10.96 17.02
CA PRO A 396 28.47 -10.75 16.71
C PRO A 396 28.67 -10.92 15.19
N PRO A 397 29.31 -9.96 14.50
CA PRO A 397 29.54 -10.11 13.07
C PRO A 397 30.62 -11.16 12.80
N PRO A 398 30.60 -11.84 11.63
CA PRO A 398 31.76 -12.63 11.20
C PRO A 398 32.95 -11.70 10.93
N CYS A 399 34.17 -12.23 11.11
CA CYS A 399 35.42 -11.45 11.05
C CYS A 399 35.65 -10.65 9.76
N ARG A 400 34.91 -10.93 8.67
CA ARG A 400 35.02 -10.26 7.36
C ARG A 400 33.64 -10.05 6.69
N LEU A 401 32.69 -9.44 7.40
CA LEU A 401 31.38 -9.10 6.82
C LEU A 401 31.49 -7.88 5.87
N LEU A 402 31.06 -8.05 4.62
CA LEU A 402 30.85 -6.98 3.64
C LEU A 402 29.46 -6.34 3.83
N PRO A 403 29.26 -5.09 3.38
CA PRO A 403 27.95 -4.45 3.40
C PRO A 403 26.88 -5.28 2.70
N TRP A 404 25.66 -5.22 3.23
CA TRP A 404 24.54 -5.98 2.69
C TRP A 404 24.20 -5.46 1.28
N SER A 405 23.84 -6.38 0.38
CA SER A 405 23.47 -6.05 -0.99
C SER A 405 21.98 -6.26 -1.23
N TRP A 406 21.37 -5.33 -1.96
CA TRP A 406 20.01 -5.50 -2.43
C TRP A 406 20.00 -6.28 -3.75
N ILE A 407 19.13 -7.28 -3.85
CA ILE A 407 18.90 -8.03 -5.09
C ILE A 407 17.42 -8.02 -5.47
N SER A 408 17.13 -8.12 -6.77
CA SER A 408 15.73 -8.22 -7.20
C SER A 408 15.10 -9.54 -6.72
N ARG A 409 13.78 -9.55 -6.49
CA ARG A 409 13.04 -10.79 -6.17
C ARG A 409 13.28 -11.92 -7.18
N LYS A 410 13.49 -11.57 -8.46
CA LYS A 410 13.78 -12.55 -9.53
C LYS A 410 15.15 -13.22 -9.37
N ALA A 411 16.09 -12.57 -8.70
CA ALA A 411 17.42 -13.09 -8.40
C ALA A 411 17.50 -13.79 -7.03
N ASN A 412 16.40 -13.76 -6.24
CA ASN A 412 16.32 -14.35 -4.90
C ASN A 412 15.32 -15.51 -4.84
N CYS A 413 15.27 -16.34 -5.87
CA CYS A 413 14.20 -17.33 -6.03
C CYS A 413 14.41 -18.56 -5.14
N ALA A 414 15.65 -18.96 -4.87
CA ALA A 414 16.00 -20.05 -3.97
C ALA A 414 15.57 -19.72 -2.55
N ALA A 415 15.87 -18.51 -2.08
CA ALA A 415 15.37 -17.98 -0.81
C ALA A 415 13.84 -18.04 -0.74
N HIS A 416 13.16 -17.54 -1.78
CA HIS A 416 11.70 -17.53 -1.85
C HIS A 416 11.11 -18.95 -1.84
N HIS A 417 11.72 -19.88 -2.57
CA HIS A 417 11.29 -21.27 -2.64
C HIS A 417 11.44 -21.97 -1.28
N ILE A 418 12.58 -21.80 -0.61
CA ILE A 418 12.81 -22.37 0.74
C ILE A 418 11.83 -21.78 1.76
N ALA A 419 11.60 -20.47 1.74
CA ALA A 419 10.61 -19.83 2.62
C ALA A 419 9.22 -20.46 2.41
N SER A 420 8.81 -20.70 1.16
CA SER A 420 7.52 -21.35 0.85
C SER A 420 7.42 -22.82 1.31
N LEU A 421 8.55 -23.54 1.36
CA LEU A 421 8.62 -24.93 1.84
C LEU A 421 8.58 -25.01 3.38
N SER A 422 9.16 -24.03 4.07
CA SER A 422 9.18 -23.98 5.54
C SER A 422 7.80 -23.85 6.17
N VAL A 423 6.84 -23.22 5.46
CA VAL A 423 5.43 -23.12 5.87
C VAL A 423 4.74 -24.49 5.94
N ARG A 424 5.27 -25.51 5.25
CA ARG A 424 4.64 -26.82 5.09
C ARG A 424 5.31 -27.94 5.90
N LYS A 425 6.44 -27.69 6.56
CA LYS A 425 7.21 -28.71 7.30
C LYS A 425 7.28 -28.38 8.79
N THR A 426 7.20 -29.42 9.62
CA THR A 426 7.19 -29.34 11.09
C THR A 426 8.54 -29.61 11.76
N CYS A 427 9.58 -30.00 11.01
CA CYS A 427 10.88 -30.41 11.57
C CYS A 427 12.06 -29.68 10.89
N PRO A 428 13.10 -29.23 11.65
CA PRO A 428 14.25 -28.51 11.12
C PRO A 428 15.18 -29.40 10.32
N ASP A 429 15.30 -29.12 9.03
CA ASP A 429 16.25 -29.73 8.12
C ASP A 429 17.33 -28.70 7.75
N VAL A 430 18.63 -29.05 7.87
CA VAL A 430 19.78 -28.25 7.39
C VAL A 430 20.35 -28.91 6.12
N TRP A 431 20.35 -28.23 4.97
CA TRP A 431 20.89 -28.77 3.72
C TRP A 431 22.19 -28.10 3.29
N ILE A 432 23.30 -28.58 3.83
CA ILE A 432 24.65 -28.10 3.48
C ILE A 432 25.18 -28.82 2.24
N ASP A 433 25.12 -30.15 2.21
CA ASP A 433 25.74 -30.97 1.15
C ASP A 433 24.74 -31.66 0.21
N ARG A 434 23.47 -31.81 0.63
CA ARG A 434 22.43 -32.56 -0.10
C ARG A 434 21.07 -31.87 -0.06
N PRO A 435 20.85 -30.83 -0.89
CA PRO A 435 19.55 -30.18 -1.02
C PRO A 435 18.54 -31.09 -1.74
N PRO A 436 17.22 -30.94 -1.47
CA PRO A 436 16.17 -31.62 -2.21
C PRO A 436 16.28 -31.34 -3.72
N SER A 437 15.93 -32.32 -4.56
CA SER A 437 15.97 -32.18 -6.03
C SER A 437 15.13 -31.00 -6.53
N SER A 438 14.02 -30.69 -5.86
CA SER A 438 13.20 -29.50 -6.12
C SER A 438 13.93 -28.18 -5.90
N LEU A 439 14.91 -28.14 -4.99
CA LEU A 439 15.71 -26.97 -4.67
C LEU A 439 16.94 -26.82 -5.59
N VAL A 440 17.52 -27.94 -6.06
CA VAL A 440 18.69 -27.95 -6.97
C VAL A 440 18.45 -27.13 -8.24
N HIS A 441 17.26 -27.27 -8.86
CA HIS A 441 16.91 -26.50 -10.06
C HIS A 441 16.79 -25.00 -9.80
N VAL A 442 16.33 -24.62 -8.60
CA VAL A 442 16.15 -23.21 -8.21
C VAL A 442 17.49 -22.59 -7.85
N LEU A 443 18.37 -23.32 -7.15
CA LEU A 443 19.74 -22.91 -6.86
C LEU A 443 20.55 -22.66 -8.14
N SER A 444 20.42 -23.56 -9.13
CA SER A 444 21.08 -23.39 -10.43
C SER A 444 20.60 -22.13 -11.17
N ARG A 445 19.29 -21.83 -11.11
CA ARG A 445 18.71 -20.63 -11.72
C ARG A 445 19.22 -19.33 -11.10
N ASP A 446 19.49 -19.34 -9.80
CA ASP A 446 20.04 -18.20 -9.08
C ASP A 446 21.58 -18.09 -9.21
N GLY A 447 22.20 -19.00 -9.98
CA GLY A 447 23.64 -19.04 -10.21
C GLY A 447 24.42 -19.52 -8.98
N LEU A 448 23.83 -20.39 -8.15
CA LEU A 448 24.46 -20.95 -6.96
C LEU A 448 25.07 -22.34 -7.25
N PRO A 449 26.21 -22.68 -6.64
CA PRO A 449 26.80 -24.02 -6.69
C PRO A 449 25.79 -25.10 -6.28
N CYS A 450 25.55 -26.06 -7.17
CA CYS A 450 24.77 -27.27 -6.88
C CYS A 450 25.72 -28.45 -6.71
N PRO A 451 25.47 -29.37 -5.75
CA PRO A 451 26.16 -30.65 -5.77
C PRO A 451 25.86 -31.38 -7.09
N PRO A 452 26.81 -32.14 -7.65
CA PRO A 452 26.62 -32.81 -8.91
C PRO A 452 25.37 -33.70 -8.85
N PRO A 453 24.54 -33.76 -9.90
CA PRO A 453 23.41 -34.66 -9.92
C PRO A 453 23.90 -36.09 -9.67
N ALA A 454 23.15 -36.84 -8.85
CA ALA A 454 23.49 -38.19 -8.39
C ALA A 454 23.74 -39.22 -9.53
N SER A 455 23.59 -38.83 -10.79
CA SER A 455 23.86 -39.63 -11.99
C SER A 455 25.30 -39.59 -12.50
N MET A 456 26.24 -38.90 -11.83
CA MET A 456 27.67 -38.90 -12.22
C MET A 456 28.63 -39.41 -11.13
N ALA A 457 28.18 -40.38 -10.32
CA ALA A 457 29.05 -41.16 -9.42
C ALA A 457 29.48 -42.51 -10.04
N GLY A 458 29.49 -42.61 -11.37
CA GLY A 458 29.95 -43.81 -12.06
C GLY A 458 30.49 -43.46 -13.42
N LEU A 459 31.80 -43.22 -13.52
CA LEU A 459 32.70 -43.74 -14.55
C LEU A 459 34.08 -43.06 -14.49
N ARG A 460 35.07 -43.88 -14.09
CA ARG A 460 36.50 -43.88 -14.47
C ARG A 460 37.38 -42.77 -13.86
N LEU A 461 38.54 -43.04 -13.27
CA LEU A 461 39.37 -44.25 -13.12
C LEU A 461 40.02 -44.22 -11.73
#